data_AF-A0A1Y4SW16-F1
#
_entry.id   AF-A0A1Y4SW16-F1
#
_cell.length_a   1.000
_cell.length_b   1.000
_cell.length_c   1.000
_cell.angle_alpha   90.00
_cell.angle_beta   90.00
_cell.angle_gamma   90.00
#
_symmetry.space_group_name_H-M   'P 1'
#
loop_
_entity.id
_entity.type
_entity.pdbx_description
1 polymer ?
#
loop_
_entity_poly.entity_id
_entity_poly.type
_entity_poly.pdbx_seq_one_letter_code
_entity_poly.pdbx_strand_id
1 'polypeptide(L)'
;MIDLSTPGTLLYDSAVLSSYIRKNTKESFGYIFFDNIDYITKLYNDNRMRDVTYKNILDTILCGSVYLGFDTYECPDCGFETTIPHTCKSRFCSKCAAKSAKQRSISISAMTFSCKHRHIVFTVAQELRDYFIRDRSLLDLLFIASRNTISALANDAKFRKNKRLEKHRKLRKSSSPYLYKDTKDNVVFGAILLNAKLNKKKNKENSQNKRKSLIKVNE
;
A
#
# COMPACT_ATOMS: atom_id res chain seq x y z
N MET A 1 19.21 -12.57 12.79
CA MET A 1 17.79 -12.95 12.75
C MET A 1 17.54 -13.68 14.06
N ILE A 2 16.71 -13.14 14.96
CA ILE A 2 16.48 -13.79 16.26
C ILE A 2 15.68 -15.05 15.98
N ASP A 3 16.29 -16.18 16.25
CA ASP A 3 15.69 -17.51 16.13
C ASP A 3 14.88 -17.78 17.40
N LEU A 4 13.54 -17.76 17.28
CA LEU A 4 12.63 -18.08 18.38
C LEU A 4 12.49 -19.59 18.62
N SER A 5 13.19 -20.45 17.85
CA SER A 5 13.06 -21.91 17.95
C SER A 5 14.06 -22.57 18.92
N THR A 6 15.10 -21.85 19.36
CA THR A 6 16.05 -22.34 20.35
C THR A 6 15.80 -21.70 21.72
N PRO A 7 15.45 -22.47 22.78
CA PRO A 7 15.37 -21.96 24.14
C PRO A 7 16.80 -21.79 24.69
N GLY A 8 17.45 -20.68 24.30
CA GLY A 8 18.71 -20.24 24.88
C GLY A 8 18.45 -19.64 26.27
N THR A 9 18.85 -20.39 27.29
CA THR A 9 18.54 -20.24 28.72
C THR A 9 19.08 -18.99 29.44
N LEU A 10 19.35 -17.88 28.75
CA LEU A 10 19.81 -16.63 29.38
C LEU A 10 19.17 -15.34 28.81
N LEU A 11 18.02 -15.43 28.13
CA LEU A 11 17.26 -14.25 27.67
C LEU A 11 15.81 -14.17 28.21
N TYR A 12 15.44 -15.07 29.10
CA TYR A 12 14.10 -15.16 29.68
C TYR A 12 14.16 -15.06 31.21
N ASP A 13 14.50 -13.88 31.72
CA ASP A 13 13.81 -13.46 32.94
C ASP A 13 12.45 -12.89 32.51
N SER A 14 11.41 -13.70 32.70
CA SER A 14 10.02 -13.41 32.35
C SER A 14 9.55 -12.05 32.89
N ALA A 15 10.12 -11.59 34.02
CA ALA A 15 9.81 -10.32 34.65
C ALA A 15 10.31 -9.09 33.86
N VAL A 16 11.54 -9.14 33.33
CA VAL A 16 12.13 -8.03 32.56
C VAL A 16 11.53 -7.98 31.15
N LEU A 17 11.35 -9.13 30.52
CA LEU A 17 10.69 -9.27 29.21
C LEU A 17 9.27 -8.69 29.22
N SER A 18 8.50 -8.95 30.28
CA SER A 18 7.13 -8.45 30.47
C SER A 18 7.05 -6.92 30.62
N SER A 19 8.14 -6.27 31.06
CA SER A 19 8.21 -4.80 31.15
C SER A 19 8.40 -4.11 29.79
N TYR A 20 9.08 -4.78 28.85
CA TYR A 20 9.36 -4.27 27.49
C TYR A 20 8.38 -4.77 26.43
N ILE A 21 7.59 -5.79 26.73
CA ILE A 21 6.40 -6.16 25.95
C ILE A 21 5.29 -5.17 26.30
N ARG A 22 4.94 -4.33 25.32
CA ARG A 22 3.78 -3.46 25.43
C ARG A 22 2.56 -4.31 25.81
N LYS A 23 1.94 -4.04 26.97
CA LYS A 23 0.72 -4.70 27.43
C LYS A 23 -0.38 -4.53 26.40
N ASN A 24 -0.50 -5.52 25.53
CA ASN A 24 -1.54 -5.59 24.52
C ASN A 24 -2.85 -5.93 25.22
N THR A 25 -3.94 -5.26 24.85
CA THR A 25 -5.27 -5.65 25.32
C THR A 25 -5.57 -7.06 24.84
N LYS A 26 -6.35 -7.83 25.63
CA LYS A 26 -6.71 -9.23 25.30
C LYS A 26 -7.37 -9.38 23.92
N GLU A 27 -7.94 -8.30 23.39
CA GLU A 27 -8.64 -8.25 22.10
C GLU A 27 -7.72 -7.87 20.91
N SER A 28 -6.44 -7.62 21.15
CA SER A 28 -5.53 -7.24 20.07
C SER A 28 -5.11 -8.43 19.22
N PHE A 29 -4.98 -8.22 17.91
CA PHE A 29 -4.46 -9.25 16.99
C PHE A 29 -3.10 -9.79 17.40
N GLY A 30 -2.22 -8.95 17.96
CA GLY A 30 -0.93 -9.39 18.47
C GLY A 30 -1.06 -10.39 19.61
N TYR A 31 -2.02 -10.18 20.52
CA TYR A 31 -2.28 -11.10 21.62
C TYR A 31 -2.87 -12.43 21.13
N ILE A 32 -3.85 -12.39 20.21
CA ILE A 32 -4.44 -13.61 19.64
C ILE A 32 -3.38 -14.52 19.00
N PHE A 33 -2.44 -13.93 18.25
CA PHE A 33 -1.33 -14.68 17.66
C PHE A 33 -0.35 -15.22 18.70
N PHE A 34 -0.06 -14.44 19.73
CA PHE A 34 0.80 -14.87 20.82
C PHE A 34 0.20 -16.06 21.59
N ASP A 35 -1.09 -16.00 21.90
CA ASP A 35 -1.84 -17.05 22.61
C ASP A 35 -1.90 -18.38 21.81
N ASN A 36 -1.81 -18.30 20.49
CA ASN A 36 -1.89 -19.46 19.58
C ASN A 36 -0.55 -19.78 18.90
N ILE A 37 0.58 -19.29 19.44
CA ILE A 37 1.88 -19.36 18.76
C ILE A 37 2.36 -20.81 18.55
N ASP A 38 2.05 -21.72 19.47
CA ASP A 38 2.42 -23.13 19.38
C ASP A 38 1.73 -23.81 18.20
N TYR A 39 0.44 -23.56 18.03
CA TYR A 39 -0.34 -24.07 16.90
C TYR A 39 0.16 -23.50 15.57
N ILE A 40 0.45 -22.20 15.53
CA ILE A 40 0.97 -21.52 14.32
C ILE A 40 2.34 -22.08 13.95
N THR A 41 3.21 -22.33 14.93
CA THR A 41 4.56 -22.87 14.71
C THR A 41 4.47 -24.32 14.22
N LYS A 42 3.54 -25.12 14.75
CA LYS A 42 3.26 -26.46 14.22
C LYS A 42 2.84 -26.42 12.74
N LEU A 43 1.93 -25.54 12.37
CA LEU A 43 1.50 -25.38 10.97
C LEU A 43 2.64 -24.97 10.03
N TYR A 44 3.57 -24.14 10.52
CA TYR A 44 4.77 -23.76 9.78
C TYR A 44 5.70 -24.95 9.56
N ASN A 45 5.99 -25.71 10.61
CA ASN A 45 6.82 -26.91 10.54
C ASN A 45 6.23 -28.00 9.63
N ASP A 46 4.89 -28.12 9.59
CA ASP A 46 4.17 -29.04 8.69
C ASP A 46 4.15 -28.57 7.21
N ASN A 47 4.84 -27.47 6.85
CA ASN A 47 4.82 -26.84 5.52
C ASN A 47 3.41 -26.41 5.04
N ARG A 48 2.48 -26.19 5.96
CA ARG A 48 1.11 -25.76 5.66
C ARG A 48 0.96 -24.24 5.60
N MET A 49 2.03 -23.50 5.89
CA MET A 49 2.08 -22.04 5.90
C MET A 49 3.29 -21.55 5.09
N ARG A 50 3.12 -20.43 4.39
CA ARG A 50 4.23 -19.77 3.68
C ARG A 50 5.11 -19.00 4.65
N ASP A 51 6.42 -18.98 4.41
CA ASP A 51 7.41 -18.27 5.23
C ASP A 51 7.07 -16.79 5.44
N VAL A 52 6.63 -16.12 4.38
CA VAL A 52 6.22 -14.71 4.43
C VAL A 52 5.03 -14.52 5.37
N THR A 53 4.12 -15.48 5.45
CA THR A 53 2.97 -15.42 6.37
C THR A 53 3.43 -15.61 7.82
N TYR A 54 4.26 -16.61 8.09
CA TYR A 54 4.79 -16.88 9.42
C TYR A 54 5.62 -15.68 9.95
N LYS A 55 6.51 -15.14 9.12
CA LYS A 55 7.28 -13.93 9.43
C LYS A 55 6.38 -12.74 9.79
N ASN A 56 5.32 -12.49 9.02
CA ASN A 56 4.41 -11.37 9.30
C ASN A 56 3.64 -11.54 10.61
N ILE A 57 3.33 -12.78 11.00
CA ILE A 57 2.69 -13.08 12.29
C ILE A 57 3.67 -12.75 13.42
N LEU A 58 4.91 -13.24 13.35
CA LEU A 58 5.95 -12.95 14.34
C LEU A 58 6.22 -11.43 14.46
N ASP A 59 6.40 -10.75 13.33
CA ASP A 59 6.59 -9.30 13.28
C ASP A 59 5.39 -8.55 13.90
N THR A 60 4.18 -9.10 13.83
CA THR A 60 2.97 -8.52 14.44
C THR A 60 2.94 -8.73 15.95
N ILE A 61 3.37 -9.89 16.44
CA ILE A 61 3.51 -10.17 17.89
C ILE A 61 4.53 -9.22 18.51
N LEU A 62 5.68 -9.03 17.86
CA LEU A 62 6.76 -8.18 18.35
C LEU A 62 6.53 -6.68 18.09
N CYS A 63 5.43 -6.30 17.42
CA CYS A 63 5.22 -4.92 16.98
C CYS A 63 5.15 -3.92 18.14
N GLY A 64 6.09 -2.96 18.15
CA GLY A 64 6.17 -1.95 19.21
C GLY A 64 6.79 -2.48 20.50
N SER A 65 7.54 -3.58 20.42
CA SER A 65 8.48 -4.03 21.44
C SER A 65 9.89 -3.54 21.11
N VAL A 66 10.76 -3.56 22.12
CA VAL A 66 12.18 -3.20 22.02
C VAL A 66 12.94 -4.15 21.06
N TYR A 67 12.43 -5.38 20.83
CA TYR A 67 13.03 -6.36 19.94
C TYR A 67 13.10 -5.94 18.46
N LEU A 68 12.26 -5.00 18.04
CA LEU A 68 12.32 -4.44 16.68
C LEU A 68 13.27 -3.24 16.56
N GLY A 69 14.00 -2.92 17.62
CA GLY A 69 14.76 -1.69 17.77
C GLY A 69 13.95 -0.60 18.45
N PHE A 70 14.64 0.42 18.94
CA PHE A 70 14.06 1.59 19.58
C PHE A 70 14.92 2.82 19.34
N ASP A 71 14.31 3.99 19.42
CA ASP A 71 15.02 5.26 19.45
C ASP A 71 14.81 5.88 20.84
N THR A 72 15.88 6.33 21.49
CA THR A 72 15.77 7.10 22.76
C THR A 72 15.87 8.59 22.46
N TYR A 73 14.99 9.36 23.06
CA TYR A 73 14.94 10.81 22.94
C TYR A 73 15.17 11.43 24.30
N GLU A 74 16.16 12.30 24.41
CA GLU A 74 16.41 13.09 25.62
C GLU A 74 15.94 14.53 25.41
N CYS A 75 15.27 15.10 26.42
CA CYS A 75 14.93 16.51 26.42
C CYS A 75 16.15 17.35 26.83
N PRO A 76 16.63 18.29 26.00
CA PRO A 76 17.80 19.10 26.34
C PRO A 76 17.58 20.05 27.52
N ASP A 77 16.33 20.38 27.84
CA ASP A 77 16.00 21.34 28.90
C ASP A 77 15.85 20.69 30.28
N CYS A 78 15.43 19.42 30.36
CA CYS A 78 15.14 18.74 31.62
C CYS A 78 15.80 17.36 31.79
N GLY A 79 16.54 16.87 30.80
CA GLY A 79 17.22 15.57 30.82
C GLY A 79 16.27 14.36 30.85
N PHE A 80 14.98 14.55 30.62
CA PHE A 80 14.03 13.44 30.62
C PHE A 80 14.20 12.59 29.34
N GLU A 81 14.46 11.31 29.52
CA GLU A 81 14.61 10.34 28.44
C GLU A 81 13.31 9.59 28.13
N THR A 82 12.99 9.45 26.85
CA THR A 82 11.85 8.70 26.36
C THR A 82 12.30 7.73 25.28
N THR A 83 12.13 6.44 25.55
CA THR A 83 12.39 5.38 24.58
C THR A 83 11.14 5.06 23.75
N ILE A 84 11.28 5.11 22.42
CA ILE A 84 10.21 4.83 21.47
C ILE A 84 10.57 3.56 20.68
N PRO A 85 9.88 2.42 20.92
CA PRO A 85 10.12 1.21 20.17
C PRO A 85 9.64 1.32 18.73
N HIS A 86 10.38 0.68 17.83
CA HIS A 86 10.04 0.62 16.42
C HIS A 86 8.80 -0.25 16.19
N THR A 87 8.10 0.04 15.11
CA THR A 87 6.92 -0.70 14.70
C THR A 87 7.26 -1.59 13.51
N CYS A 88 6.55 -2.72 13.36
CA CYS A 88 6.85 -3.68 12.31
C CYS A 88 6.59 -3.17 10.88
N LYS A 89 5.83 -2.08 10.71
CA LYS A 89 5.44 -1.48 9.42
C LYS A 89 4.72 -2.44 8.46
N SER A 90 4.37 -3.64 8.90
CA SER A 90 3.65 -4.63 8.09
C SER A 90 2.18 -4.21 7.90
N ARG A 91 1.63 -4.57 6.72
CA ARG A 91 0.19 -4.45 6.43
C ARG A 91 -0.65 -5.50 7.15
N PHE A 92 -0.02 -6.55 7.68
CA PHE A 92 -0.70 -7.60 8.42
C PHE A 92 -1.08 -7.16 9.84
N CYS A 93 -0.25 -6.30 10.45
CA CYS A 93 -0.54 -5.70 11.75
C CYS A 93 -1.63 -4.61 11.61
N SER A 94 -2.77 -4.77 12.29
CA SER A 94 -3.91 -3.85 12.23
C SER A 94 -3.54 -2.40 12.56
N LYS A 95 -2.69 -2.19 13.58
CA LYS A 95 -2.20 -0.87 14.00
C LYS A 95 -1.34 -0.19 12.92
N CYS A 96 -0.36 -0.91 12.38
CA CYS A 96 0.55 -0.40 11.35
C CYS A 96 -0.17 -0.19 10.01
N ALA A 97 -1.09 -1.09 9.67
CA ALA A 97 -1.94 -1.00 8.50
C ALA A 97 -2.85 0.24 8.57
N ALA A 98 -3.51 0.47 9.70
CA ALA A 98 -4.38 1.64 9.89
C ALA A 98 -3.60 2.96 9.78
N LYS A 99 -2.42 3.06 10.42
CA LYS A 99 -1.54 4.23 10.30
C LYS A 99 -1.13 4.47 8.84
N SER A 100 -0.67 3.42 8.16
CA SER A 100 -0.25 3.50 6.75
C SER A 100 -1.40 3.89 5.82
N ALA A 101 -2.60 3.35 6.04
CA ALA A 101 -3.80 3.69 5.28
C ALA A 101 -4.17 5.17 5.44
N LYS A 102 -4.14 5.70 6.68
CA LYS A 102 -4.39 7.11 6.96
C LYS A 102 -3.34 8.03 6.36
N GLN A 103 -2.06 7.67 6.45
CA GLN A 103 -1.00 8.46 5.82
C GLN A 103 -1.16 8.51 4.30
N ARG A 104 -1.52 7.37 3.70
CA ARG A 104 -1.77 7.27 2.25
C ARG A 104 -3.01 8.07 1.83
N SER A 105 -4.07 8.11 2.64
CA SER A 105 -5.25 8.91 2.30
C SER A 105 -4.94 10.40 2.33
N ILE A 106 -4.15 10.87 3.29
CA ILE A 106 -3.67 12.25 3.35
C ILE A 106 -2.81 12.59 2.12
N SER A 107 -1.86 11.73 1.76
CA SER A 107 -0.99 11.99 0.60
C SER A 107 -1.78 12.03 -0.71
N ILE A 108 -2.73 11.11 -0.90
CA ILE A 108 -3.60 11.11 -2.08
C ILE A 108 -4.48 12.36 -2.10
N SER A 109 -5.07 12.71 -0.95
CA SER A 109 -5.92 13.91 -0.84
C SER A 109 -5.15 15.19 -1.18
N ALA A 110 -3.87 15.26 -0.83
CA ALA A 110 -3.01 16.41 -1.17
C ALA A 110 -2.72 16.50 -2.68
N MET A 111 -2.69 15.36 -3.40
CA MET A 111 -2.46 15.32 -4.85
C MET A 111 -3.75 15.46 -5.67
N THR A 112 -4.92 15.25 -5.06
CA THR A 112 -6.20 15.28 -5.79
C THR A 112 -6.76 16.68 -5.96
N PHE A 113 -7.24 17.00 -7.17
CA PHE A 113 -7.93 18.25 -7.44
C PHE A 113 -9.28 18.35 -6.71
N SER A 114 -9.63 19.57 -6.29
CA SER A 114 -10.93 19.92 -5.69
C SER A 114 -12.06 19.91 -6.75
N CYS A 115 -12.44 18.70 -7.19
CA CYS A 115 -13.49 18.43 -8.17
C CYS A 115 -14.30 17.16 -7.81
N LYS A 116 -15.41 16.93 -8.52
CA LYS A 116 -16.20 15.70 -8.36
C LYS A 116 -15.46 14.57 -9.06
N HIS A 117 -15.02 13.56 -8.30
CA HIS A 117 -14.32 12.39 -8.81
C HIS A 117 -15.31 11.30 -9.24
N ARG A 118 -14.96 10.53 -10.26
CA ARG A 118 -15.68 9.30 -10.65
C ARG A 118 -14.77 8.10 -10.42
N HIS A 119 -15.28 7.08 -9.74
CA HIS A 119 -14.58 5.83 -9.55
C HIS A 119 -15.02 4.83 -10.61
N ILE A 120 -14.07 4.31 -11.39
CA ILE A 120 -14.31 3.30 -12.42
C ILE A 120 -13.58 2.04 -11.98
N VAL A 121 -14.31 0.93 -11.87
CA VAL A 121 -13.76 -0.38 -11.49
C VAL A 121 -13.85 -1.30 -12.70
N PHE A 122 -12.72 -1.86 -13.10
CA PHE A 122 -12.67 -2.92 -14.10
C PHE A 122 -12.67 -4.26 -13.39
N THR A 123 -13.69 -5.06 -13.66
CA THR A 123 -13.84 -6.40 -13.08
C THR A 123 -13.69 -7.46 -14.17
N VAL A 124 -13.18 -8.63 -13.76
CA VAL A 124 -13.11 -9.81 -14.62
C VAL A 124 -14.43 -10.58 -14.50
N ALA A 125 -15.02 -10.90 -15.65
CA ALA A 125 -16.23 -11.72 -15.75
C ALA A 125 -16.01 -13.08 -15.05
N GLN A 126 -17.06 -13.62 -14.43
CA GLN A 126 -16.94 -14.79 -13.55
C GLN A 126 -16.34 -16.00 -14.27
N GLU A 127 -16.75 -16.22 -15.52
CA GLU A 127 -16.35 -17.32 -16.39
C GLU A 127 -14.85 -17.29 -16.72
N LEU A 128 -14.23 -16.10 -16.66
CA LEU A 128 -12.82 -15.93 -16.99
C LEU A 128 -11.89 -16.10 -15.78
N ARG A 129 -12.40 -16.04 -14.55
CA ARG A 129 -11.58 -15.99 -13.33
C ARG A 129 -10.65 -17.21 -13.19
N ASP A 130 -11.12 -18.40 -13.56
CA ASP A 130 -10.33 -19.64 -13.47
C ASP A 130 -9.11 -19.64 -14.38
N TYR A 131 -9.16 -18.90 -15.50
CA TYR A 131 -8.02 -18.74 -16.39
C TYR A 131 -6.95 -17.85 -15.74
N PHE A 132 -7.35 -16.74 -15.09
CA PHE A 132 -6.42 -15.85 -14.38
C PHE A 132 -5.83 -16.47 -13.10
N ILE A 133 -6.55 -17.40 -12.46
CA ILE A 133 -6.03 -18.13 -11.29
C ILE A 133 -4.91 -19.09 -11.71
N ARG A 134 -5.10 -19.79 -12.83
CA ARG A 134 -4.10 -20.73 -13.38
C ARG A 134 -2.89 -20.00 -13.94
N ASP A 135 -3.10 -18.91 -14.68
CA ASP A 135 -2.03 -18.11 -15.25
C ASP A 135 -2.17 -16.63 -14.87
N ARG A 136 -1.29 -16.20 -13.96
CA ARG A 136 -1.22 -14.82 -13.47
C ARG A 136 -0.73 -13.83 -14.53
N SER A 137 -0.02 -14.28 -15.57
CA SER A 137 0.51 -13.41 -16.63
C SER A 137 -0.60 -12.75 -17.45
N LEU A 138 -1.77 -13.38 -17.53
CA LEU A 138 -2.93 -12.84 -18.23
C LEU A 138 -3.47 -11.53 -17.63
N LEU A 139 -3.13 -11.21 -16.37
CA LEU A 139 -3.52 -9.94 -15.73
C LEU A 139 -3.03 -8.72 -16.51
N ASP A 140 -1.92 -8.83 -17.26
CA ASP A 140 -1.43 -7.75 -18.10
C ASP A 140 -2.43 -7.37 -19.20
N LEU A 141 -3.17 -8.34 -19.74
CA LEU A 141 -4.23 -8.09 -20.74
C LEU A 141 -5.37 -7.26 -20.15
N LEU A 142 -5.73 -7.49 -18.88
CA LEU A 142 -6.74 -6.68 -18.20
C LEU A 142 -6.28 -5.23 -18.10
N PHE A 143 -5.03 -4.98 -17.71
CA PHE A 143 -4.49 -3.63 -17.62
C PHE A 143 -4.41 -2.93 -18.98
N ILE A 144 -4.02 -3.67 -20.04
CA ILE A 144 -4.03 -3.16 -21.42
C ILE A 144 -5.45 -2.78 -21.84
N ALA A 145 -6.44 -3.65 -21.61
CA ALA A 145 -7.83 -3.39 -21.94
C ALA A 145 -8.42 -2.20 -21.16
N SER A 146 -8.17 -2.13 -19.85
CA SER A 146 -8.56 -0.99 -19.00
C SER A 146 -7.94 0.32 -19.47
N ARG A 147 -6.65 0.32 -19.85
CA ARG A 147 -6.01 1.51 -20.41
C ARG A 147 -6.65 1.92 -21.73
N ASN A 148 -6.85 0.97 -22.64
CA ASN A 148 -7.42 1.25 -23.96
C ASN A 148 -8.86 1.78 -23.86
N THR A 149 -9.67 1.24 -22.95
CA THR A 149 -11.04 1.72 -22.69
C THR A 149 -11.06 3.13 -22.12
N ILE A 150 -10.22 3.44 -21.13
CA ILE A 150 -10.08 4.82 -20.61
C ILE A 150 -9.66 5.77 -21.73
N SER A 151 -8.70 5.35 -22.55
CA SER A 151 -8.19 6.19 -23.64
C SER A 151 -9.24 6.44 -24.74
N ALA A 152 -10.04 5.41 -25.05
CA ALA A 152 -11.19 5.54 -25.95
C ALA A 152 -12.27 6.46 -25.37
N LEU A 153 -12.58 6.34 -24.08
CA LEU A 153 -13.56 7.19 -23.40
C LEU A 153 -13.10 8.66 -23.37
N ALA A 154 -11.83 8.90 -23.08
CA ALA A 154 -11.26 10.25 -23.05
C ALA A 154 -11.19 10.90 -24.44
N ASN A 155 -11.01 10.10 -25.50
CA ASN A 155 -10.88 10.55 -26.88
C ASN A 155 -12.03 10.04 -27.78
N ASP A 156 -13.28 10.10 -27.31
CA ASP A 156 -14.44 9.48 -27.97
C ASP A 156 -14.58 9.89 -29.45
N ALA A 157 -14.34 11.16 -29.78
CA ALA A 157 -14.36 11.64 -31.16
C ALA A 157 -13.33 10.93 -32.06
N LYS A 158 -12.09 10.74 -31.57
CA LYS A 158 -11.03 10.01 -32.29
C LYS A 158 -11.37 8.53 -32.39
N PHE A 159 -11.90 7.95 -31.32
CA PHE A 159 -12.34 6.55 -31.30
C PHE A 159 -13.43 6.27 -32.33
N ARG A 160 -14.48 7.10 -32.38
CA ARG A 160 -15.56 6.95 -33.38
C ARG A 160 -15.04 7.13 -34.81
N LYS A 161 -14.12 8.07 -35.04
CA LYS A 161 -13.49 8.27 -36.36
C LYS A 161 -12.69 7.04 -36.78
N ASN A 162 -11.84 6.51 -35.91
CA ASN A 162 -11.03 5.33 -36.21
C ASN A 162 -11.88 4.07 -36.43
N LYS A 163 -12.93 3.86 -35.63
CA LYS A 163 -13.87 2.74 -35.82
C LYS A 163 -14.59 2.80 -37.16
N ARG A 164 -14.95 4.00 -37.64
CA ARG A 164 -15.49 4.20 -39.00
C ARG A 164 -14.46 3.85 -40.07
N LEU A 165 -13.21 4.27 -39.88
CA LEU A 165 -12.12 3.98 -40.82
C LEU A 165 -11.77 2.49 -40.88
N GLU A 166 -11.79 1.75 -39.77
CA GLU A 166 -11.60 0.29 -39.75
C GLU A 166 -12.64 -0.45 -40.59
N LYS A 167 -13.88 0.07 -40.63
CA LYS A 167 -14.97 -0.50 -41.43
C LYS A 167 -14.74 -0.32 -42.95
N HIS A 168 -13.97 0.69 -43.35
CA HIS A 168 -13.73 1.05 -44.76
C HIS A 168 -12.29 0.77 -45.25
N ARG A 169 -11.31 0.57 -44.36
CA ARG A 169 -9.92 0.20 -44.65
C ARG A 169 -9.36 -0.67 -43.52
N LYS A 170 -8.58 -1.71 -43.85
CA LYS A 170 -7.73 -2.41 -42.87
C LYS A 170 -6.70 -1.41 -42.33
N LEU A 171 -6.92 -0.85 -41.14
CA LEU A 171 -5.91 -0.03 -40.48
C LEU A 171 -4.62 -0.86 -40.31
N ARG A 172 -3.45 -0.25 -40.54
CA ARG A 172 -2.16 -0.88 -40.23
C ARG A 172 -2.15 -1.18 -38.72
N LYS A 173 -2.08 -2.47 -38.36
CA LYS A 173 -1.93 -2.88 -36.96
C LYS A 173 -0.62 -2.30 -36.44
N SER A 174 -0.70 -1.41 -35.45
CA SER A 174 0.47 -1.03 -34.68
C SER A 174 1.01 -2.28 -33.97
N SER A 175 2.33 -2.40 -33.84
CA SER A 175 2.97 -3.50 -33.10
C SER A 175 2.67 -3.45 -31.60
N SER A 176 2.22 -2.29 -31.10
CA SER A 176 1.89 -2.07 -29.69
C SER A 176 0.43 -2.42 -29.40
N PRO A 177 0.14 -3.11 -28.27
CA PRO A 177 -1.22 -3.41 -27.84
C PRO A 177 -1.97 -2.17 -27.29
N TYR A 178 -1.27 -1.05 -27.12
CA TYR A 178 -1.82 0.21 -26.60
C TYR A 178 -2.37 1.12 -27.70
N LEU A 179 -3.64 1.51 -27.56
CA LEU A 179 -4.31 2.46 -28.45
C LEU A 179 -3.76 3.88 -28.25
N TYR A 180 -3.62 4.63 -29.35
CA TYR A 180 -3.14 6.03 -29.38
C TYR A 180 -1.73 6.26 -28.82
N LYS A 181 -0.87 5.24 -28.79
CA LYS A 181 0.52 5.38 -28.33
C LYS A 181 1.34 6.35 -29.20
N ASP A 182 1.07 6.35 -30.51
CA ASP A 182 1.87 7.07 -31.50
C ASP A 182 1.24 8.42 -31.93
N THR A 183 0.13 8.83 -31.30
CA THR A 183 -0.50 10.11 -31.63
C THR A 183 0.24 11.25 -30.93
N LYS A 184 0.71 12.25 -31.71
CA LYS A 184 1.40 13.44 -31.17
C LYS A 184 0.54 14.23 -30.17
N ASP A 185 -0.79 14.16 -30.29
CA ASP A 185 -1.76 14.72 -29.34
C ASP A 185 -1.91 13.83 -28.09
N ASN A 186 -0.81 13.58 -27.39
CA ASN A 186 -0.84 12.84 -26.14
C ASN A 186 -1.65 13.65 -25.12
N VAL A 187 -2.94 13.32 -24.98
CA VAL A 187 -3.65 13.60 -23.74
C VAL A 187 -2.93 12.74 -22.70
N VAL A 188 -1.91 13.33 -22.08
CA VAL A 188 -1.12 12.73 -21.02
C VAL A 188 -2.12 12.15 -20.03
N PHE A 189 -2.04 10.85 -19.74
CA PHE A 189 -3.01 10.15 -18.91
C PHE A 189 -3.24 10.83 -17.54
N GLY A 190 -2.28 11.65 -17.06
CA GLY A 190 -2.41 12.49 -15.88
C GLY A 190 -3.21 13.80 -16.03
N ALA A 191 -3.54 14.23 -17.26
CA ALA A 191 -4.24 15.48 -17.58
C ALA A 191 -5.75 15.30 -17.88
N ILE A 192 -6.24 14.05 -17.99
CA ILE A 192 -7.60 13.75 -18.48
C ILE A 192 -8.72 14.30 -17.56
N LEU A 193 -8.46 14.66 -16.30
CA LEU A 193 -9.45 15.28 -15.41
C LEU A 193 -9.40 16.82 -15.32
N LEU A 194 -8.37 17.46 -15.88
CA LEU A 194 -8.15 18.91 -15.72
C LEU A 194 -8.93 19.74 -16.75
N ASN A 195 -9.00 19.28 -18.00
CA ASN A 195 -9.55 20.09 -19.09
C ASN A 195 -11.08 20.25 -19.07
N ALA A 196 -11.81 19.46 -18.27
CA ALA A 196 -13.26 19.64 -18.12
C ALA A 196 -13.65 20.77 -17.13
N LYS A 197 -12.72 21.32 -16.33
CA LYS A 197 -13.06 22.27 -15.25
C LYS A 197 -12.08 23.41 -14.96
N LEU A 198 -10.97 23.52 -15.69
CA LEU A 198 -10.00 24.61 -15.50
C LEU A 198 -10.52 26.02 -15.85
N ASN A 199 -11.71 26.14 -16.44
CA ASN A 199 -12.31 27.46 -16.72
C ASN A 199 -12.98 28.15 -15.50
N LYS A 200 -12.91 27.63 -14.26
CA LYS A 200 -13.66 28.22 -13.13
C LYS A 200 -12.96 28.42 -11.78
N LYS A 201 -11.66 28.12 -11.61
CA LYS A 201 -10.98 28.31 -10.31
C LYS A 201 -9.57 28.89 -10.46
N LYS A 202 -9.48 30.15 -10.89
CA LYS A 202 -8.23 30.95 -10.81
C LYS A 202 -8.12 31.79 -9.52
N ASN A 203 -9.03 31.65 -8.57
CA ASN A 203 -9.02 32.43 -7.33
C ASN A 203 -8.98 31.50 -6.10
N LYS A 204 -8.01 31.77 -5.21
CA LYS A 204 -7.78 31.21 -3.86
C LYS A 204 -6.64 30.19 -3.74
N GLU A 205 -5.41 30.65 -3.95
CA GLU A 205 -4.23 30.10 -3.27
C GLU A 205 -3.43 31.26 -2.69
N ASN A 206 -3.62 31.50 -1.38
CA ASN A 206 -2.62 32.10 -0.51
C ASN A 206 -3.12 31.97 0.92
N SER A 207 -2.56 31.03 1.68
CA SER A 207 -2.32 31.15 3.12
C SER A 207 -1.79 29.85 3.70
N GLN A 208 -0.65 29.97 4.40
CA GLN A 208 -0.29 29.23 5.61
C GLN A 208 0.14 27.74 5.41
N ASN A 209 1.12 27.19 6.10
CA ASN A 209 1.92 27.67 7.22
C ASN A 209 3.18 26.81 7.37
N LYS A 210 4.19 27.41 8.01
CA LYS A 210 5.41 26.79 8.53
C LYS A 210 5.11 25.67 9.54
N ARG A 211 5.94 24.63 9.59
CA ARG A 211 6.19 23.84 10.82
C ARG A 211 7.68 23.52 10.98
N LYS A 212 8.18 23.79 12.18
CA LYS A 212 9.54 23.55 12.69
C LYS A 212 9.75 22.04 12.98
N SER A 213 11.00 21.61 12.86
CA SER A 213 11.49 20.23 13.05
C SER A 213 12.09 20.02 14.45
N LEU A 214 11.87 18.83 15.02
CA LEU A 214 12.62 18.28 16.15
C LEU A 214 13.74 17.37 15.62
N ILE A 215 14.87 17.34 16.34
CA ILE A 215 16.10 16.63 15.95
C ILE A 215 16.10 15.24 16.58
N LYS A 216 16.44 14.23 15.78
CA LYS A 216 16.61 12.84 16.19
C LYS A 216 18.08 12.64 16.57
N VAL A 217 18.35 12.21 17.79
CA VAL A 217 19.66 11.69 18.19
C VAL A 217 19.58 10.18 18.00
N ASN A 218 20.45 9.62 17.15
CA ASN A 218 20.57 8.17 16.96
C ASN A 218 21.80 7.71 17.74
N GLU A 219 21.64 6.64 18.52
CA GLU A 219 22.71 5.66 18.77
C GLU A 219 22.46 4.43 17.89
#